data_AF-A0A1Y3ETY3-F1
#
_entry.id   AF-A0A1Y3ETY3-F1
#
_cell.length_a   1.000
_cell.length_b   1.000
_cell.length_c   1.000
_cell.angle_alpha   90.00
_cell.angle_beta   90.00
_cell.angle_gamma   90.00
#
_symmetry.space_group_name_H-M   'P 1'
#
loop_
_entity.id
_entity.type
_entity.pdbx_description
1 polymer ?
#
loop_
_entity_poly.entity_id
_entity_poly.type
_entity_poly.pdbx_seq_one_letter_code
_entity_poly.pdbx_strand_id
1 'polypeptide(L)'
;MIELHETSTHGYTVELWYRTSLNNNTLKQLFIPECSPTCSAEEFLNFSKGKGVADWFEGCESLPSTTTSTMQDVNHSDLQTGKNYPSHK
;
A
#
# COMPACT_ATOMS: atom_id res chain seq x y z
N MET A 1 -1.46 -4.32 6.05
CA MET A 1 -1.34 -3.57 7.31
C MET A 1 0.00 -3.90 7.91
N ILE A 2 0.69 -2.89 8.42
CA ILE A 2 1.98 -3.02 9.11
C ILE A 2 1.78 -2.39 10.47
N GLU A 3 2.02 -3.15 11.52
CA GLU A 3 1.84 -2.72 12.90
C GLU A 3 3.19 -2.68 13.62
N LEU A 4 3.36 -1.68 14.48
CA LEU A 4 4.51 -1.54 15.35
C LEU A 4 4.03 -1.70 16.80
N HIS A 5 4.59 -2.69 17.49
CA HIS A 5 4.23 -3.02 18.87
C HIS A 5 5.43 -2.79 19.77
N GLU A 6 5.21 -2.26 20.98
CA GLU A 6 6.25 -2.14 22.00
C GLU A 6 6.18 -3.35 22.94
N THR A 7 7.33 -4.00 23.17
CA THR A 7 7.48 -5.18 24.02
C THR A 7 8.51 -4.89 25.10
N SER A 8 8.28 -5.42 26.30
CA SER A 8 9.19 -5.22 27.44
C SER A 8 10.54 -5.95 27.29
N THR A 9 10.61 -6.98 26.43
CA THR A 9 11.81 -7.83 26.29
C THR A 9 12.64 -7.52 25.05
N HIS A 10 12.04 -6.98 23.99
CA HIS A 10 12.70 -6.78 22.69
C HIS A 10 12.58 -5.35 22.15
N GLY A 11 12.06 -4.42 22.96
CA GLY A 11 11.73 -3.08 22.48
C GLY A 11 10.61 -3.17 21.43
N TYR A 12 10.80 -2.55 20.26
CA TYR A 12 9.77 -2.55 19.22
C TYR A 12 9.82 -3.77 18.30
N THR A 13 8.66 -4.34 18.00
CA THR A 13 8.47 -5.44 17.03
C THR A 13 7.51 -5.03 15.93
N VAL A 14 7.70 -5.58 14.73
CA VAL A 14 6.89 -5.31 13.54
C VAL A 14 6.08 -6.54 13.18
N GLU A 15 4.78 -6.34 12.95
CA GLU A 15 3.88 -7.37 12.42
C GLU A 15 3.31 -6.96 11.06
N LEU A 16 3.21 -7.93 10.15
CA LEU A 16 2.62 -7.74 8.83
C LEU A 16 1.33 -8.55 8.72
N TRP A 17 0.27 -7.87 8.33
CA TRP A 17 -1.06 -8.47 8.19
C TRP A 17 -1.62 -8.19 6.80
N TYR A 18 -1.96 -9.25 6.08
CA TYR A 18 -2.64 -9.18 4.78
C TYR A 18 -4.13 -9.45 4.95
N ARG A 19 -4.96 -8.50 4.51
CA ARG A 19 -6.42 -8.67 4.50
C ARG A 19 -6.81 -9.50 3.28
N THR A 20 -7.29 -10.72 3.49
CA THR A 20 -7.62 -11.66 2.42
C THR A 20 -9.03 -11.46 1.86
N SER A 21 -9.90 -10.74 2.57
CA SER A 21 -11.25 -10.41 2.13
C SER A 21 -11.70 -9.06 2.68
N LEU A 22 -12.35 -8.26 1.81
CA LEU A 22 -12.93 -6.97 2.18
C LEU A 22 -14.20 -7.09 3.03
N ASN A 23 -14.87 -8.24 2.98
CA ASN A 23 -16.23 -8.38 3.52
C ASN A 23 -16.24 -9.08 4.88
N ASN A 24 -15.24 -9.94 5.16
CA ASN A 24 -15.22 -10.81 6.34
C ASN A 24 -14.10 -10.52 7.34
N ASN A 25 -13.46 -9.34 7.25
CA ASN A 25 -12.38 -8.91 8.16
C ASN A 25 -11.30 -9.98 8.42
N THR A 26 -11.07 -10.87 7.44
CA THR A 26 -10.12 -11.97 7.61
C THR A 26 -8.71 -11.43 7.37
N LEU A 27 -7.87 -11.54 8.39
CA LEU A 27 -6.45 -11.18 8.34
C LEU A 27 -5.60 -12.46 8.35
N LYS A 28 -4.57 -12.46 7.49
CA LYS A 28 -3.52 -13.47 7.49
C LYS A 28 -2.20 -12.80 7.87
N GLN A 29 -1.54 -13.32 8.91
CA GLN A 29 -0.21 -12.85 9.26
C GLN A 29 0.79 -13.24 8.16
N LEU A 30 1.63 -12.30 7.78
CA LEU A 30 2.77 -12.50 6.89
C LEU A 30 4.04 -12.48 7.71
N PHE A 31 5.01 -13.31 7.31
CA PHE A 31 6.30 -13.43 7.98
C PHE A 31 7.41 -12.93 7.06
N ILE A 32 8.34 -12.18 7.65
CA ILE A 32 9.58 -11.80 6.96
C ILE A 32 10.52 -13.01 7.00
N PRO A 33 11.04 -13.46 5.84
CA PRO A 33 12.07 -14.49 5.81
C PRO A 33 13.26 -14.06 6.67
N GLU A 34 13.88 -15.00 7.39
CA GLU A 34 15.04 -14.76 8.27
C GLU A 34 14.74 -13.97 9.56
N CYS A 35 13.48 -13.56 9.78
CA CYS A 35 12.99 -13.12 11.09
C CYS A 35 12.31 -14.28 11.84
N SER A 36 12.38 -14.24 13.18
CA SER A 36 11.49 -15.01 14.06
C SER A 36 10.01 -14.64 13.79
N PRO A 37 9.01 -15.47 14.13
CA PRO A 37 7.58 -15.13 14.02
C PRO A 37 7.21 -13.74 14.57
N THR A 38 8.01 -13.20 15.50
CA THR A 38 8.00 -11.80 15.92
C THR A 38 9.30 -11.14 15.46
N CYS A 39 9.25 -10.28 14.45
CA CYS A 39 10.42 -9.60 13.88
C CYS A 39 10.67 -8.30 14.66
N SER A 40 11.87 -8.09 15.20
CA SER A 40 12.21 -6.81 15.85
C SER A 40 12.26 -5.68 14.81
N ALA A 41 12.09 -4.43 15.26
CA ALA A 41 12.20 -3.27 14.38
C ALA A 41 13.61 -3.15 13.74
N GLU A 42 14.66 -3.56 14.46
CA GLU A 42 16.02 -3.55 13.94
C GLU A 42 16.24 -4.61 12.85
N GLU A 43 15.74 -5.83 13.05
CA GLU A 43 15.79 -6.88 12.02
C GLU A 43 14.94 -6.47 10.79
N PHE A 44 13.77 -5.88 11.00
CA PHE A 44 12.95 -5.32 9.92
C PHE A 44 13.70 -4.26 9.10
N LEU A 45 14.38 -3.33 9.78
CA LEU A 45 15.20 -2.31 9.12
C LEU A 45 16.34 -2.94 8.32
N ASN A 46 17.02 -3.94 8.89
CA ASN A 46 18.11 -4.62 8.20
C ASN A 46 17.62 -5.42 6.98
N PHE A 47 16.46 -6.09 7.09
CA PHE A 47 15.83 -6.78 5.97
C PHE A 47 15.40 -5.82 4.85
N SER A 48 14.87 -4.64 5.20
CA SER A 48 14.35 -3.68 4.23
C SER A 48 15.42 -2.83 3.54
N LYS A 49 16.64 -2.75 4.10
CA LYS A 49 17.77 -2.07 3.47
C LYS A 49 18.02 -2.62 2.06
N GLY A 50 18.06 -1.70 1.09
CA GLY A 50 18.32 -2.03 -0.32
C GLY A 50 17.15 -2.68 -1.07
N LYS A 51 16.00 -2.93 -0.42
CA LYS A 51 14.77 -3.35 -1.13
C LYS A 51 13.98 -2.18 -1.69
N GLY A 52 14.16 -0.99 -1.12
CA GLY A 52 13.65 0.26 -1.68
C GLY A 52 14.63 0.88 -2.66
N VAL A 53 14.11 1.62 -3.65
CA VAL A 53 14.93 2.49 -4.50
C VAL A 53 15.32 3.75 -3.72
N ALA A 54 16.56 4.20 -3.88
CA ALA A 54 17.04 5.41 -3.23
C ALA A 54 16.38 6.68 -3.80
N ASP A 55 16.21 6.72 -5.13
CA ASP A 55 15.46 7.74 -5.84
C ASP A 55 14.44 7.06 -6.77
N TRP A 56 13.16 7.16 -6.43
CA TRP A 56 12.08 6.61 -7.24
C TRP A 56 11.88 7.39 -8.54
N PHE A 57 12.10 8.70 -8.52
CA PHE A 57 11.87 9.57 -9.67
C PHE A 57 12.93 9.33 -10.75
N GLU A 58 14.21 9.31 -10.37
CA GLU A 58 15.32 8.96 -11.27
C GLU A 58 15.14 7.56 -11.88
N GLY A 59 14.70 6.60 -11.06
CA GLY A 59 14.38 5.24 -11.52
C GLY A 59 13.31 5.22 -12.61
N CYS A 60 12.31 6.11 -12.54
CA CYS A 60 11.27 6.21 -13.56
C CYS A 60 11.68 7.00 -14.80
N GLU A 61 12.50 8.06 -14.68
CA GLU A 61 12.97 8.84 -15.84
C GLU A 61 13.94 8.06 -16.74
N SER A 62 14.64 7.07 -16.18
CA SER A 62 15.52 6.17 -16.96
C SER A 62 14.77 5.20 -17.88
N LEU A 63 13.43 5.09 -17.76
CA LEU A 63 12.60 4.32 -18.67
C LEU A 63 12.34 5.16 -19.94
N PRO A 64 12.70 4.68 -21.14
CA PRO A 64 12.46 5.45 -22.36
C PRO A 64 10.96 5.72 -22.53
N SER A 65 10.60 7.00 -22.48
CA SER A 65 9.25 7.53 -22.65
C SER A 65 8.65 7.12 -24.00
N THR A 66 8.03 5.95 -24.06
CA THR A 66 7.22 5.53 -25.20
C THR A 66 5.75 5.66 -24.82
N THR A 67 5.29 6.91 -24.68
CA THR A 67 3.87 7.19 -24.55
C THR A 67 3.51 8.42 -25.38
N THR A 68 3.13 8.17 -26.62
CA THR A 68 2.29 9.08 -27.40
C THR A 68 0.94 9.16 -26.68
N SER A 69 0.75 10.19 -25.86
CA SER A 69 -0.57 10.51 -25.31
C SER A 69 -1.44 11.10 -26.43
N THR A 70 -2.17 10.25 -27.15
CA THR A 70 -3.31 10.72 -27.94
C THR A 70 -4.38 11.18 -26.96
N MET A 71 -4.43 12.49 -26.67
CA MET A 71 -5.57 13.07 -25.95
C MET A 71 -6.81 12.89 -26.82
N GLN A 72 -7.65 11.91 -26.51
CA GLN A 72 -9.03 11.92 -26.98
C GLN A 72 -9.76 12.95 -26.12
N ASP A 73 -10.12 14.08 -26.73
CA ASP A 73 -11.05 15.05 -26.18
C ASP A 73 -12.31 14.31 -25.72
N VAL A 74 -12.46 14.16 -24.40
CA VAL A 74 -13.70 13.68 -23.81
C VAL A 74 -14.68 14.85 -23.87
N ASN A 75 -15.50 14.85 -24.92
CA ASN A 75 -16.56 15.82 -25.15
C ASN A 75 -17.47 15.91 -23.90
N HIS A 76 -17.59 17.11 -23.34
CA HIS A 76 -18.15 17.37 -22.03
C HIS A 76 -19.67 17.57 -22.08
N SER A 77 -20.41 16.63 -22.70
CA SER A 77 -21.86 16.80 -22.95
C SER A 77 -22.80 15.78 -22.29
N ASP A 78 -22.31 14.78 -21.55
CA ASP A 78 -23.21 13.74 -20.97
C ASP A 78 -23.38 13.81 -19.44
N LEU A 79 -23.15 14.97 -18.81
CA LEU A 79 -23.45 15.16 -17.37
C LEU A 79 -24.79 15.87 -17.14
N GLN A 80 -25.87 15.34 -17.71
CA GLN A 80 -27.24 15.67 -17.26
C GLN A 80 -28.13 14.44 -17.32
N THR A 81 -28.35 13.79 -16.16
CA THR A 81 -29.67 13.35 -15.68
C THR A 81 -29.53 12.57 -14.37
N GLY A 82 -30.40 12.87 -13.40
CA GLY A 82 -30.64 11.98 -12.26
C GLY A 82 -30.48 12.58 -10.85
N LYS A 83 -31.02 13.78 -10.58
CA LYS A 83 -31.43 14.12 -9.19
C LYS A 83 -32.69 13.33 -8.86
N ASN A 84 -32.69 12.60 -7.73
CA ASN A 84 -33.78 12.54 -6.73
C ASN A 84 -33.49 11.45 -5.69
N TYR A 85 -33.07 11.84 -4.48
CA TYR A 85 -33.21 11.01 -3.27
C TYR A 85 -34.11 11.77 -2.28
N PRO A 86 -35.20 11.18 -1.77
CA PRO A 86 -36.03 11.83 -0.76
C PRO A 86 -35.40 11.67 0.64
N SER A 87 -35.30 12.78 1.36
CA SER A 87 -34.92 12.83 2.77
C SER A 87 -36.12 12.44 3.63
N HIS A 88 -36.02 11.34 4.39
CA HIS A 88 -36.97 11.03 5.45
C HIS A 88 -36.57 11.75 6.75
N LYS A 89 -37.56 12.37 7.40
CA LYS A 89 -37.52 12.93 8.75
C LYS A 89 -37.51 11.83 9.79
#